data_AF-A0A172WYN7-F1
#
_entry.id   AF-A0A172WYN7-F1
#
_cell.length_a   1.000
_cell.length_b   1.000
_cell.length_c   1.000
_cell.angle_alpha   90.00
_cell.angle_beta   90.00
_cell.angle_gamma   90.00
#
_symmetry.space_group_name_H-M   'P 1'
#
loop_
_entity.id
_entity.type
_entity.pdbx_description
1 polymer ?
#
loop_
_entity_poly.entity_id
_entity_poly.type
_entity_poly.pdbx_seq_one_letter_code
_entity_poly.pdbx_strand_id
1 'polypeptide(L)'
;GLTLQRMYGCDILEDNSTRGVSQDAIDGRDFIAFDMDTMTFTAADAAAQITKRKWEEDRTVAEQKQHYLANTCIEWLRKYVSYGQAVLGRT
;
A
#
# COMPACT_ATOMS: atom_id res chain seq x y z
N GLY A 1 25.68 -4.39 0.26
CA GLY A 1 24.89 -3.70 1.29
C GLY A 1 23.45 -4.16 1.17
N LEU A 2 22.67 -4.10 2.25
CA LEU A 2 21.23 -4.40 2.20
C LEU A 2 20.51 -3.31 1.41
N THR A 3 19.44 -3.68 0.72
CA THR A 3 18.53 -2.79 0.00
C THR A 3 17.13 -2.89 0.59
N LEU A 4 16.47 -1.75 0.76
CA LEU A 4 15.07 -1.67 1.13
C LEU A 4 14.26 -1.21 -0.08
N GLN A 5 13.20 -1.94 -0.39
CA GLN A 5 12.26 -1.60 -1.45
C GLN A 5 10.88 -1.42 -0.82
N ARG A 6 10.13 -0.45 -1.34
CA ARG A 6 8.78 -0.15 -0.89
C ARG A 6 7.86 -0.04 -2.10
N MET A 7 6.76 -0.79 -2.06
CA MET A 7 5.71 -0.75 -3.06
C MET A 7 4.41 -0.38 -2.36
N TYR A 8 3.74 0.67 -2.85
CA TYR A 8 2.44 1.08 -2.35
C TYR A 8 1.66 1.78 -3.46
N GLY A 9 0.34 1.69 -3.40
CA GLY A 9 -0.53 2.24 -4.42
C GLY A 9 -1.96 1.77 -4.23
N CYS A 10 -2.82 2.16 -5.14
CA CYS A 10 -4.23 1.81 -5.14
C CYS A 10 -4.73 1.62 -6.57
N ASP A 11 -5.77 0.82 -6.69
CA ASP A 11 -6.48 0.55 -7.93
C ASP A 11 -7.95 0.98 -7.79
N ILE A 12 -8.54 1.42 -8.90
CA ILE A 12 -9.98 1.58 -9.07
C ILE A 12 -10.40 0.56 -10.12
N LEU A 13 -11.20 -0.43 -9.71
CA LEU A 13 -11.65 -1.52 -10.58
C LEU A 13 -12.88 -1.11 -11.41
N GLU A 14 -13.24 -1.94 -12.39
CA GLU A 14 -14.36 -1.67 -13.31
C GLU A 14 -15.71 -1.49 -12.60
N ASP A 15 -15.90 -2.16 -11.46
CA ASP A 15 -17.09 -2.04 -10.61
C ASP A 15 -17.03 -0.84 -9.63
N ASN A 16 -16.07 0.06 -9.82
CA ASN A 16 -15.71 1.17 -8.94
C ASN A 16 -15.24 0.77 -7.53
N SER A 17 -15.01 -0.52 -7.26
CA SER A 17 -14.36 -0.94 -6.02
C SER A 17 -12.90 -0.50 -5.99
N THR A 18 -12.38 -0.25 -4.79
CA THR A 18 -11.00 0.22 -4.61
C THR A 18 -10.17 -0.83 -3.91
N ARG A 19 -8.92 -0.99 -4.34
CA ARG A 19 -7.92 -1.81 -3.65
C ARG A 19 -6.70 -0.97 -3.35
N GLY A 20 -5.95 -1.37 -2.34
CA GLY A 20 -4.75 -0.69 -1.90
C GLY A 20 -3.71 -1.69 -1.46
N VAL A 21 -2.45 -1.37 -1.73
CA VAL A 21 -1.31 -2.22 -1.45
C VAL A 21 -0.26 -1.39 -0.70
N SER A 22 0.40 -2.00 0.28
CA SER A 22 1.62 -1.46 0.88
C SER A 22 2.48 -2.61 1.38
N GLN A 23 3.64 -2.79 0.78
CA GLN A 23 4.60 -3.83 1.14
C GLN A 23 6.03 -3.29 1.07
N ASP A 24 6.85 -3.74 2.02
CA ASP A 24 8.29 -3.49 2.03
C ASP A 24 9.02 -4.83 1.82
N ALA A 25 10.15 -4.78 1.09
CA ALA A 25 11.00 -5.92 0.77
C ALA A 25 12.48 -5.60 1.10
N ILE A 26 13.25 -6.62 1.48
CA ILE A 26 14.69 -6.52 1.73
C ILE A 26 15.43 -7.42 0.74
N ASP A 27 16.36 -6.86 -0.01
CA ASP A 27 17.14 -7.57 -1.04
C ASP A 27 16.25 -8.36 -2.03
N GLY A 28 15.14 -7.75 -2.45
CA GLY A 28 14.17 -8.34 -3.37
C GLY A 28 13.26 -9.40 -2.76
N ARG A 29 13.34 -9.67 -1.46
CA ARG A 29 12.48 -10.64 -0.76
C ARG A 29 11.44 -9.93 0.08
N ASP A 30 10.22 -10.42 0.05
CA ASP A 30 9.13 -9.90 0.87
C ASP A 30 9.55 -9.85 2.34
N PHE A 31 9.23 -8.73 3.00
CA PHE A 31 9.57 -8.50 4.39
C PHE A 31 8.33 -8.24 5.24
N ILE A 32 7.50 -7.25 4.85
CA ILE A 32 6.25 -6.95 5.56
C ILE A 32 5.20 -6.37 4.61
N ALA A 33 3.94 -6.81 4.74
CA ALA A 33 2.81 -6.33 3.96
C ALA A 33 1.68 -5.83 4.87
N PHE A 34 1.00 -4.76 4.49
CA PHE A 34 -0.13 -4.20 5.22
C PHE A 34 -1.45 -4.74 4.67
N ASP A 35 -2.31 -5.21 5.57
CA ASP A 35 -3.70 -5.57 5.29
C ASP A 35 -4.60 -4.41 5.74
N MET A 36 -5.28 -3.79 4.77
CA MET A 36 -6.11 -2.61 5.02
C MET A 36 -7.45 -2.96 5.66
N ASP A 37 -7.95 -4.18 5.47
CA ASP A 37 -9.26 -4.60 5.93
C ASP A 37 -9.20 -4.91 7.43
N THR A 38 -8.11 -5.56 7.85
CA THR A 38 -7.86 -5.87 9.27
C THR A 38 -7.04 -4.79 9.97
N MET A 39 -6.44 -3.86 9.23
CA MET A 39 -5.47 -2.88 9.74
C MET A 39 -4.28 -3.53 10.46
N THR A 40 -3.84 -4.69 9.97
CA THR A 40 -2.71 -5.44 10.53
C THR A 40 -1.63 -5.66 9.49
N PHE A 41 -0.48 -6.19 9.91
CA PHE A 41 0.64 -6.48 9.04
C PHE A 41 0.94 -7.97 8.97
N THR A 42 1.27 -8.46 7.78
CA THR A 42 1.83 -9.80 7.58
C THR A 42 3.34 -9.69 7.53
N ALA A 43 4.03 -10.31 8.49
CA ALA A 43 5.49 -10.39 8.54
C ALA A 43 5.97 -11.65 7.80
N ALA A 44 6.93 -11.50 6.89
CA ALA A 44 7.43 -12.59 6.06
C ALA A 44 8.40 -13.53 6.82
N ASP A 45 9.13 -13.00 7.81
CA ASP A 45 10.08 -13.77 8.62
C ASP A 45 10.12 -13.31 10.08
N ALA A 46 10.98 -13.94 10.88
CA ALA A 46 11.13 -13.62 12.31
C ALA A 46 11.70 -12.21 12.56
N ALA A 47 12.49 -11.66 11.64
CA ALA A 47 13.02 -10.31 11.76
C ALA A 47 11.91 -9.28 11.53
N ALA A 48 11.03 -9.53 10.55
CA ALA A 48 9.86 -8.69 10.26
C ALA A 48 8.84 -8.62 11.40
N GLN A 49 8.78 -9.64 12.26
CA GLN A 49 7.91 -9.65 13.45
C GLN A 49 8.21 -8.49 14.42
N ILE A 50 9.47 -8.04 14.49
CA ILE A 50 9.85 -6.89 15.32
C ILE A 50 9.17 -5.62 14.79
N THR A 51 9.23 -5.41 13.47
CA THR A 51 8.59 -4.27 12.80
C THR A 51 7.08 -4.33 12.91
N LYS A 52 6.48 -5.51 12.67
CA LYS A 52 5.03 -5.74 12.86
C LYS A 52 4.58 -5.32 14.24
N ARG A 53 5.21 -5.85 15.31
CA ARG A 53 4.85 -5.50 16.68
C ARG A 53 4.92 -3.99 16.93
N LYS A 54 6.00 -3.33 16.49
CA LYS A 54 6.16 -1.89 16.66
C LYS A 54 5.08 -1.08 15.94
N TRP A 55 4.70 -1.47 14.73
CA TRP A 55 3.68 -0.78 13.95
C TRP A 55 2.24 -1.08 14.39
N GLU A 56 2.02 -2.21 15.07
CA GLU A 56 0.70 -2.57 15.62
C GLU A 56 0.51 -2.11 17.08
N GLU A 57 1.59 -1.86 17.81
CA GLU A 57 1.54 -1.30 19.17
C GLU A 57 0.95 0.11 19.18
N ASP A 58 1.37 0.94 18.23
CA ASP A 58 0.77 2.25 17.98
C ASP A 58 -0.02 2.23 16.66
N ARG A 59 -1.35 2.10 16.79
CA ARG A 59 -2.30 2.01 15.66
C ARG A 59 -2.19 3.17 14.67
N THR A 60 -1.55 4.27 15.04
CA THR A 60 -1.33 5.43 14.18
C THR A 60 -0.73 5.05 12.82
N VAL A 61 0.20 4.09 12.77
CA VAL A 61 0.83 3.67 11.50
C VAL A 61 -0.19 3.00 10.58
N ALA A 62 -1.02 2.11 11.12
CA ALA A 62 -2.06 1.42 10.37
C ALA A 62 -3.14 2.40 9.90
N GLU A 63 -3.56 3.32 10.76
CA GLU A 63 -4.56 4.36 10.43
C GLU A 63 -4.08 5.30 9.33
N GLN A 64 -2.83 5.75 9.39
CA GLN A 64 -2.25 6.61 8.35
C GLN A 64 -2.15 5.88 7.00
N LYS A 65 -1.70 4.63 7.00
CA LYS A 65 -1.63 3.81 5.78
C LYS A 65 -3.01 3.58 5.19
N GLN A 66 -3.98 3.18 6.02
CA GLN A 66 -5.35 2.95 5.58
C GLN A 66 -5.96 4.25 5.01
N HIS A 67 -5.81 5.37 5.71
CA HIS A 67 -6.34 6.66 5.25
C HIS A 67 -5.75 7.06 3.89
N TYR A 68 -4.43 6.92 3.72
CA TYR A 68 -3.76 7.22 2.47
C TYR A 68 -4.27 6.32 1.33
N LEU A 69 -4.31 5.01 1.54
CA LEU A 69 -4.65 4.05 0.49
C LEU A 69 -6.14 4.09 0.11
N ALA A 70 -7.02 4.28 1.08
CA ALA A 70 -8.46 4.33 0.85
C ALA A 70 -8.95 5.69 0.31
N ASN A 71 -8.25 6.79 0.59
CA ASN A 71 -8.70 8.13 0.22
C ASN A 71 -7.70 8.84 -0.68
N THR A 72 -6.56 9.26 -0.12
CA THR A 72 -5.60 10.14 -0.80
C THR A 72 -5.15 9.53 -2.12
N CYS A 73 -4.73 8.27 -2.13
CA CYS A 73 -4.28 7.58 -3.32
C CYS A 73 -5.35 7.57 -4.42
N ILE A 74 -6.60 7.30 -4.07
CA ILE A 74 -7.73 7.25 -5.01
C ILE A 74 -8.00 8.63 -5.61
N GLU A 75 -7.94 9.69 -4.80
CA GLU A 75 -8.07 11.07 -5.27
C GLU A 75 -6.98 11.44 -6.27
N TRP A 76 -5.72 11.11 -5.97
CA TRP A 76 -4.60 11.32 -6.88
C TRP A 76 -4.75 10.51 -8.17
N LEU A 77 -5.16 9.24 -8.07
CA LEU A 77 -5.34 8.38 -9.23
C LEU A 77 -6.41 8.95 -10.18
N ARG A 78 -7.57 9.35 -9.66
CA ARG A 78 -8.64 10.00 -10.46
C ARG A 78 -8.13 11.27 -11.14
N LYS A 79 -7.39 12.12 -10.40
CA LYS A 79 -6.83 13.36 -10.91
C LYS A 79 -5.85 13.12 -12.07
N TYR A 80 -4.93 12.18 -11.91
CA TYR A 80 -3.91 11.92 -12.94
C TYR A 80 -4.45 11.16 -14.15
N VAL A 81 -5.41 10.26 -13.95
CA VAL A 81 -6.13 9.63 -15.08
C VAL A 81 -6.88 10.69 -15.89
N SER A 82 -7.53 11.66 -15.25
CA SER A 82 -8.17 12.78 -15.94
C SER A 82 -7.17 13.59 -16.78
N TYR A 83 -5.97 13.87 -16.26
CA TYR A 83 -4.93 14.57 -17.02
C TYR A 83 -4.40 13.74 -18.20
N GLY A 84 -4.28 12.42 -18.01
CA GLY A 84 -3.76 11.50 -19.01
C GLY A 84 -4.82 10.93 -19.98
N GLN A 85 -6.09 11.36 -19.88
CA GLN A 85 -7.22 10.71 -20.56
C GLN A 85 -7.01 10.56 -22.07
N ALA A 86 -6.37 11.55 -22.71
CA ALA A 86 -6.07 11.54 -24.14
C ALA A 86 -5.12 10.40 -24.57
N VAL A 87 -4.36 9.80 -23.65
CA VAL A 87 -3.41 8.70 -23.91
C VAL A 87 -3.85 7.42 -23.21
N LEU A 88 -4.25 7.50 -21.94
CA LEU A 88 -4.61 6.35 -21.11
C LEU A 88 -6.00 5.79 -21.40
N GLY A 89 -6.92 6.61 -21.93
CA GLY A 89 -8.30 6.19 -22.26
C GLY A 89 -8.47 5.65 -23.68
N ARG A 90 -7.37 5.40 -24.40
CA ARG A 90 -7.43 4.82 -25.75
C ARG A 90 -7.74 3.32 -25.63
N THR A 91 -8.68 2.84 -26.43
CA THR A 91 -9.01 1.43 -26.60
C THR A 91 -8.56 0.95 -27.97
#